data_AF-A0A1F2T8Y5-F1
#
_entry.id   AF-A0A1F2T8Y5-F1
#
_cell.length_a   1.000
_cell.length_b   1.000
_cell.length_c   1.000
_cell.angle_alpha   90.00
_cell.angle_beta   90.00
_cell.angle_gamma   90.00
#
_symmetry.space_group_name_H-M   'P 1'
#
loop_
_entity.id
_entity.type
_entity.pdbx_description
1 polymer ?
#
loop_
_entity_poly.entity_id
_entity_poly.type
_entity_poly.pdbx_seq_one_letter_code
_entity_poly.pdbx_strand_id
1 'polypeptide(L)' 'MAHQSFRLRPIVRQGTAASVPETWERYASVEDARAGAKHMYHDDRVLRVMIVLDSGGPFVEWVER' A
#
# COMPACT_ATOMS: atom_id res chain seq x y z
N MET A 1 17.45 -16.12 -5.65
CA MET A 1 16.30 -16.02 -4.74
C MET A 1 15.64 -14.69 -5.02
N ALA A 2 14.35 -14.65 -5.39
CA ALA A 2 13.67 -13.37 -5.61
C ALA A 2 13.61 -12.61 -4.29
N HIS A 3 14.10 -11.37 -4.26
CA HIS A 3 14.01 -10.54 -3.06
C HIS A 3 12.54 -10.18 -2.85
N GLN A 4 11.94 -10.74 -1.81
CA GLN A 4 10.55 -10.50 -1.47
C GLN A 4 10.42 -9.06 -0.97
N SER A 5 9.85 -8.19 -1.79
CA SER A 5 9.55 -6.81 -1.42
C SER A 5 8.09 -6.67 -1.02
N PHE A 6 7.74 -5.54 -0.43
CA PHE A 6 6.40 -5.22 0.08
C PHE A 6 5.91 -3.91 -0.52
N ARG A 7 4.59 -3.77 -0.63
CA ARG A 7 3.90 -2.53 -1.03
C ARG A 7 2.82 -2.16 -0.03
N LEU A 8 2.50 -0.87 0.04
CA LEU A 8 1.38 -0.36 0.82
C LEU A 8 0.18 -0.11 -0.08
N ARG A 9 -1.00 -0.47 0.42
CA ARG A 9 -2.30 -0.26 -0.23
C ARG A 9 -3.25 0.41 0.75
N PRO A 10 -3.39 1.75 0.70
CA PRO A 10 -4.26 2.47 1.61
C PRO A 10 -5.72 2.40 1.13
N ILE A 11 -6.63 2.36 2.08
CA ILE A 11 -8.05 2.68 1.88
C ILE A 11 -8.22 4.11 2.36
N VAL A 12 -8.68 4.99 1.47
CA VAL A 12 -8.87 6.41 1.77
C VAL A 12 -10.36 6.76 1.82
N ARG A 13 -10.72 7.71 2.69
CA ARG A 13 -12.08 8.23 2.84
C ARG A 13 -12.52 9.07 1.64
N GLN A 14 -11.59 9.80 1.04
CA GLN A 14 -11.82 10.69 -0.09
C GLN A 14 -10.58 10.79 -0.98
N GLY A 15 -10.79 11.03 -2.28
CA GLY A 15 -9.73 11.04 -3.27
C GLY A 15 -9.28 9.64 -3.67
N THR A 16 -8.07 9.53 -4.22
CA THR A 16 -7.50 8.26 -4.68
C THR A 16 -6.30 7.84 -3.84
N ALA A 17 -6.20 6.55 -3.54
CA ALA A 17 -5.03 5.95 -2.91
C ALA A 17 -3.72 6.28 -3.66
N ALA A 18 -3.78 6.37 -4.98
CA ALA A 18 -2.64 6.71 -5.83
C ALA A 18 -2.06 8.11 -5.56
N SER A 19 -2.81 9.00 -4.89
CA SER A 19 -2.35 10.33 -4.51
C SER A 19 -1.50 10.36 -3.23
N VAL A 20 -1.40 9.23 -2.52
CA VAL A 20 -0.57 9.09 -1.32
C VAL A 20 0.81 8.54 -1.73
N PRO A 21 1.92 9.28 -1.53
CA PRO A 21 3.25 8.93 -2.07
C PRO A 21 3.71 7.51 -1.73
N GLU A 22 3.51 7.08 -0.49
CA GLU A 22 3.96 5.81 0.06
C GLU A 22 3.31 4.59 -0.65
N THR A 23 2.24 4.81 -1.42
CA THR A 23 1.56 3.79 -2.25
C THR A 23 2.45 3.26 -3.39
N TRP A 24 3.40 4.07 -3.85
CA TRP A 24 4.30 3.75 -4.96
C TRP A 24 5.63 3.14 -4.51
N GLU A 25 5.95 3.26 -3.23
CA GLU A 25 7.19 2.75 -2.67
C GLU A 25 7.21 1.22 -2.62
N ARG A 26 8.41 0.68 -2.83
CA ARG A 26 8.74 -0.73 -2.61
C ARG A 26 9.62 -0.83 -1.39
N TYR A 27 9.17 -1.61 -0.42
CA TYR A 27 9.88 -1.83 0.84
C TYR A 27 10.62 -3.17 0.78
N ALA A 28 11.87 -3.19 1.21
CA ALA A 28 12.69 -4.40 1.24
C ALA A 28 12.33 -5.33 2.41
N SER A 29 11.71 -4.79 3.46
CA SER A 29 11.31 -5.52 4.66
C SER A 29 9.89 -5.14 5.10
N VAL A 30 9.27 -6.00 5.93
CA VAL A 30 7.96 -5.71 6.51
C VAL A 30 8.06 -4.60 7.57
N GLU A 31 9.21 -4.46 8.23
CA GLU A 31 9.52 -3.40 9.18
C GLU A 31 9.53 -2.03 8.51
N ASP A 32 10.20 -1.89 7.37
CA ASP A 32 10.21 -0.64 6.60
C ASP A 32 8.81 -0.30 6.10
N ALA A 33 8.06 -1.30 5.62
CA ALA A 33 6.67 -1.11 5.20
C ALA A 33 5.77 -0.65 6.36
N ARG A 34 5.97 -1.16 7.58
CA ARG A 34 5.25 -0.67 8.77
C ARG A 34 5.61 0.77 9.11
N ALA A 35 6.86 1.17 8.92
CA ALA A 35 7.27 2.57 9.10
C ALA A 35 6.59 3.49 8.09
N GLY A 36 6.57 3.11 6.81
CA GLY A 36 5.82 3.82 5.77
C GLY A 36 4.31 3.88 6.06
N ALA A 37 3.71 2.78 6.53
CA ALA A 37 2.30 2.75 6.92
C ALA A 37 1.98 3.72 8.07
N LYS A 38 2.87 3.84 9.06
CA LYS A 38 2.73 4.85 10.12
C LYS A 38 2.77 6.27 9.55
N HIS A 39 3.65 6.52 8.57
CA HIS A 39 3.72 7.82 7.91
C HIS A 39 2.41 8.13 7.16
N MET A 40 1.85 7.17 6.42
CA MET A 40 0.57 7.35 5.72
C MET A 40 -0.57 7.79 6.63
N TYR A 41 -0.58 7.37 7.90
CA TYR A 41 -1.61 7.79 8.86
C TYR A 41 -1.50 9.26 9.30
N HIS A 42 -0.47 10.01 8.89
CA HIS A 42 -0.46 11.47 9.00
C HIS A 42 -1.39 12.15 7.98
N ASP A 43 -1.80 11.45 6.93
CA ASP A 43 -2.87 11.90 6.04
C ASP A 43 -4.23 11.47 6.62
N ASP A 44 -5.00 12.44 7.12
CA ASP A 44 -6.32 12.22 7.74
C ASP A 44 -7.35 11.53 6.83
N ARG A 45 -7.07 11.46 5.51
CA ARG A 45 -7.91 10.72 4.57
C ARG A 45 -7.68 9.21 4.67
N VAL A 46 -6.54 8.75 5.17
CA VAL A 46 -6.20 7.31 5.22
C VAL A 46 -6.94 6.64 6.38
N LEU A 47 -7.80 5.69 6.04
CA LEU A 47 -8.61 4.94 7.02
C LEU A 47 -7.90 3.67 7.47
N ARG A 48 -7.27 2.95 6.53
CA ARG A 48 -6.58 1.68 6.76
C ARG A 48 -5.44 1.54 5.76
N VAL A 49 -4.38 0.83 6.14
CA VAL A 49 -3.27 0.49 5.25
C VAL A 49 -3.07 -1.02 5.26
N MET A 50 -3.06 -1.64 4.09
CA MET A 50 -2.67 -3.04 3.91
C MET A 50 -1.20 -3.10 3.49
N ILE A 51 -0.43 -3.96 4.15
CA ILE A 51 0.93 -4.31 3.71
C ILE A 51 0.80 -5.59 2.90
N VAL A 52 1.16 -5.54 1.62
CA VAL A 52 1.09 -6.68 0.70
C VAL A 52 2.48 -7.05 0.23
N LEU A 53 2.66 -8.32 -0.14
CA LEU A 53 3.84 -8.72 -0.87
C LEU A 53 3.82 -8.07 -2.26
N ASP A 54 4.96 -7.53 -2.67
CA ASP A 54 5.21 -7.11 -4.04
C ASP A 54 5.61 -8.31 -4.92
N SER A 55 4.85 -9.38 -4.79
CA SER A 55 4.73 -10.40 -5.83
C SER A 55 3.57 -9.99 -6.74
N GLY A 56 3.52 -10.51 -7.96
CA GLY A 56 2.33 -10.41 -8.80
C GLY A 56 1.20 -11.25 -8.19
N GLY A 57 0.73 -10.86 -7.00
CA GLY A 57 -0.26 -11.55 -6.17
C GLY A 57 -1.54 -11.89 -6.93
N PRO A 58 -2.51 -12.54 -6.28
CA PRO A 58 -3.70 -13.01 -6.98
C PRO A 58 -4.36 -11.87 -7.76
N PHE A 59 -4.70 -12.14 -9.02
CA PHE A 59 -5.42 -11.22 -9.90
C PHE A 59 -6.67 -10.69 -9.20
N VAL A 60 -6.83 -9.37 -9.18
CA VAL A 60 -8.01 -8.70 -8.64
C VAL A 60 -8.65 -7.88 -9.75
N GLU A 61 -9.84 -8.28 -10.16
CA GLU A 61 -10.67 -7.56 -11.11
C GLU A 61 -11.82 -6.88 -10.37
N TRP A 62 -11.99 -5.59 -10.62
CA TRP A 62 -13.14 -4.83 -10.18
C TRP A 62 -13.96 -4.52 -11.42
N VAL A 63 -15.14 -5.13 -11.49
CA VAL A 63 -16.13 -4.86 -12.53
C VAL A 63 -17.11 -3.83 -12.00
N GLU A 64 -17.23 -2.72 -12.71
CA GLU A 64 -18.20 -1.66 -12.43
C GLU A 64 -19.30 -1.65 -13.51
N ARG A 65 -20.38 -0.90 -13.27
CA ARG A 65 -21.56 -0.87 -14.14
C ARG A 65 -21.43 0.09 -15.31
#